data_AF-A0A1S1PYD4-F1
#
_entry.id   AF-A0A1S1PYD4-F1
#
_cell.length_a   1.000
_cell.length_b   1.000
_cell.length_c   1.000
_cell.angle_alpha   90.00
_cell.angle_beta   90.00
_cell.angle_gamma   90.00
#
_symmetry.space_group_name_H-M   'P 1'
#
loop_
_entity.id
_entity.type
_entity.pdbx_description
1 polymer ?
#
loop_
_entity_poly.entity_id
_entity_poly.type
_entity_poly.pdbx_seq_one_letter_code
_entity_poly.pdbx_strand_id
1 'polypeptide(L)'
;MAFGPNGLLATGDLGMVRLWDVSGRAAPHLLSSTPPSYTYMINQLNAVAFSPNGLLAFGGSDGAVRLWDISNREAPRPLGDPLTGATASVYSLAFGPDGILAVGANDGTVRLWDVSDRGAPRPLGDPIASVTNSRTSVNSVAVAPDGLLAAGGDDGTVRMWDIGVLQYLRNAAVQVACQRAGRGLDKQEWTRYLATEPYRNTCPASAQ
;
A
#
# COMPACT_ATOMS: atom_id res chain seq x y z
N MET A 1 -7.42 -3.76 -12.92
CA MET A 1 -6.98 -5.16 -12.71
C MET A 1 -5.50 -5.17 -12.36
N ALA A 2 -5.01 -6.17 -11.64
CA ALA A 2 -3.59 -6.31 -11.32
C ALA A 2 -3.19 -7.78 -11.18
N PHE A 3 -1.97 -8.13 -11.59
CA PHE A 3 -1.36 -9.42 -11.24
C PHE A 3 -0.73 -9.33 -9.85
N GLY A 4 -0.85 -10.41 -9.10
CA GLY A 4 -0.30 -10.59 -7.78
C GLY A 4 0.69 -11.77 -7.73
N PRO A 5 1.25 -12.05 -6.54
CA PRO A 5 2.17 -13.16 -6.34
C PRO A 5 1.49 -14.51 -6.61
N ASN A 6 2.29 -15.53 -6.92
CA ASN A 6 1.88 -16.94 -7.00
C ASN A 6 0.67 -17.20 -7.92
N GLY A 7 0.59 -16.50 -9.04
CA GLY A 7 -0.49 -16.68 -10.01
C GLY A 7 -1.82 -16.07 -9.58
N LEU A 8 -1.82 -15.07 -8.70
CA LEU A 8 -3.04 -14.32 -8.37
C LEU A 8 -3.35 -13.25 -9.42
N LEU A 9 -4.64 -13.03 -9.67
CA LEU A 9 -5.16 -11.90 -10.44
C LEU A 9 -6.30 -11.24 -9.67
N ALA A 10 -6.26 -9.93 -9.50
CA ALA A 10 -7.40 -9.15 -9.02
C ALA A 10 -8.04 -8.38 -10.17
N THR A 11 -9.36 -8.48 -10.27
CA THR A 11 -10.18 -7.70 -11.21
C THR A 11 -11.20 -6.88 -10.44
N GLY A 12 -11.37 -5.62 -10.81
CA GLY A 12 -12.41 -4.76 -10.25
C GLY A 12 -13.56 -4.62 -11.25
N ASP A 13 -14.80 -4.71 -10.79
CA ASP A 13 -16.01 -4.51 -11.59
C ASP A 13 -17.19 -4.11 -10.68
N LEU A 14 -17.90 -3.04 -11.05
CA LEU A 14 -19.08 -2.50 -10.33
C LEU A 14 -18.92 -2.47 -8.79
N GLY A 15 -17.76 -2.02 -8.32
CA GLY A 15 -17.46 -1.90 -6.89
C GLY A 15 -17.05 -3.19 -6.18
N MET A 16 -16.94 -4.30 -6.91
CA MET A 16 -16.42 -5.57 -6.42
C MET A 16 -15.01 -5.83 -6.93
N VAL A 17 -14.13 -6.28 -6.05
CA VAL A 17 -12.87 -6.93 -6.39
C VAL A 17 -13.07 -8.44 -6.37
N ARG A 18 -12.70 -9.09 -7.47
CA ARG A 18 -12.65 -10.56 -7.59
C ARG A 18 -11.20 -11.01 -7.61
N LEU A 19 -10.88 -12.02 -6.82
CA LEU A 19 -9.57 -12.64 -6.75
C LEU A 19 -9.61 -13.99 -7.46
N TRP A 20 -8.66 -14.21 -8.36
CA TRP A 20 -8.57 -15.39 -9.20
C TRP A 20 -7.22 -16.08 -9.01
N ASP A 21 -7.21 -17.41 -9.04
CA ASP A 21 -6.02 -18.21 -9.33
C ASP A 21 -5.93 -18.40 -10.85
N VAL A 22 -4.85 -17.90 -11.44
CA VAL A 22 -4.54 -18.00 -12.87
C VAL A 22 -3.23 -18.78 -13.12
N SER A 23 -2.76 -19.55 -12.12
CA SER A 23 -1.57 -20.41 -12.27
C SER A 23 -1.77 -21.45 -13.38
N GLY A 24 -2.95 -22.05 -13.44
CA GLY A 24 -3.42 -22.82 -14.60
C GLY A 24 -3.90 -21.87 -15.70
N ARG A 25 -3.01 -21.43 -16.60
CA ARG A 25 -3.30 -20.44 -17.66
C ARG A 25 -4.55 -20.74 -18.51
N ALA A 26 -4.93 -22.02 -18.63
CA ALA A 26 -6.10 -22.47 -19.39
C ALA A 26 -7.38 -22.67 -18.53
N ALA A 27 -7.29 -22.56 -17.20
CA ALA A 27 -8.39 -22.75 -16.28
C ALA A 27 -8.32 -21.76 -15.10
N PRO A 28 -8.61 -20.46 -15.32
CA PRO A 28 -8.76 -19.50 -14.24
C PRO A 28 -9.83 -19.94 -13.23
N HIS A 29 -9.50 -19.89 -11.94
CA HIS A 29 -10.42 -20.26 -10.87
C HIS A 29 -10.70 -19.04 -9.98
N LEU A 30 -11.97 -18.68 -9.83
CA LEU A 30 -12.38 -17.64 -8.89
C LEU A 30 -12.17 -18.14 -7.45
N LEU A 31 -11.32 -17.47 -6.69
CA LEU A 31 -11.04 -17.80 -5.28
C LEU A 31 -12.02 -17.10 -4.35
N SER A 32 -12.27 -15.81 -4.60
CA SER A 32 -13.08 -14.98 -3.71
C SER A 32 -13.61 -13.74 -4.42
N SER A 33 -14.74 -13.21 -3.94
CA SER A 33 -15.30 -11.93 -4.35
C SER A 33 -15.53 -11.06 -3.13
N THR A 34 -15.03 -9.83 -3.16
CA THR A 34 -15.09 -8.88 -2.06
C THR A 34 -15.53 -7.51 -2.59
N PRO A 35 -16.28 -6.69 -1.83
CA PRO A 35 -16.82 -6.95 -0.49
C PRO A 35 -18.07 -7.87 -0.51
N PRO A 36 -18.34 -8.60 0.58
CA PRO A 36 -19.50 -9.50 0.72
C PRO A 36 -20.83 -8.78 1.02
N SER A 37 -20.85 -7.45 1.15
CA SER A 37 -22.07 -6.69 1.45
C SER A 37 -22.28 -5.51 0.51
N TYR A 38 -23.52 -5.38 0.05
CA TYR A 38 -24.06 -4.28 -0.78
C TYR A 38 -24.06 -2.90 -0.08
N THR A 39 -23.55 -2.81 1.16
CA THR A 39 -23.65 -1.60 2.00
C THR A 39 -22.69 -0.49 1.59
N TYR A 40 -21.71 -0.79 0.73
CA TYR A 40 -20.80 0.20 0.14
C TYR A 40 -20.63 -0.08 -1.36
N MET A 41 -21.63 0.26 -2.17
CA MET A 41 -21.41 0.38 -3.61
C MET A 41 -20.49 1.59 -3.85
N ILE A 42 -19.19 1.34 -3.96
CA ILE A 42 -18.30 2.31 -4.60
C ILE A 42 -18.71 2.37 -6.08
N ASN A 43 -19.14 3.56 -6.52
CA ASN A 43 -19.69 3.75 -7.87
C ASN A 43 -18.73 3.27 -8.96
N GLN A 44 -17.41 3.33 -8.71
CA GLN A 44 -16.40 2.75 -9.59
C GLN A 44 -15.13 2.38 -8.83
N LEU A 45 -14.58 1.20 -9.12
CA LEU A 45 -13.23 0.80 -8.77
C LEU A 45 -12.29 1.20 -9.90
N ASN A 46 -11.27 1.97 -9.57
CA ASN A 46 -10.33 2.49 -10.56
C ASN A 46 -8.94 1.86 -10.43
N ALA A 47 -8.54 1.54 -9.20
CA ALA A 47 -7.20 1.07 -8.90
C ALA A 47 -7.22 -0.19 -8.03
N VAL A 48 -6.28 -1.10 -8.29
CA VAL A 48 -6.02 -2.27 -7.45
C VAL A 48 -4.53 -2.60 -7.50
N ALA A 49 -3.94 -2.95 -6.37
CA ALA A 49 -2.53 -3.30 -6.26
C ALA A 49 -2.30 -4.43 -5.26
N PHE A 50 -1.31 -5.26 -5.52
CA PHE A 50 -0.83 -6.29 -4.61
C PHE A 50 0.47 -5.85 -3.95
N SER A 51 0.62 -6.16 -2.67
CA SER A 51 1.92 -6.12 -2.03
C SER A 51 2.61 -7.50 -2.13
N PRO A 52 3.94 -7.53 -2.06
CA PRO A 52 4.67 -8.79 -1.88
C PRO A 52 4.36 -9.51 -0.56
N ASN A 53 3.91 -8.77 0.45
CA ASN A 53 3.68 -9.28 1.80
C ASN A 53 2.24 -9.78 2.04
N GLY A 54 1.42 -9.97 1.01
CA GLY A 54 0.06 -10.53 1.15
C GLY A 54 -1.01 -9.50 1.52
N LEU A 55 -0.82 -8.24 1.13
CA LEU A 55 -1.85 -7.21 1.15
C LEU A 55 -2.41 -6.97 -0.25
N LEU A 56 -3.70 -6.63 -0.29
CA LEU A 56 -4.40 -6.14 -1.46
C LEU A 56 -4.96 -4.76 -1.12
N ALA A 57 -4.66 -3.76 -1.96
CA ALA A 57 -5.24 -2.43 -1.85
C ALA A 57 -6.14 -2.17 -3.06
N PHE A 58 -7.28 -1.52 -2.85
CA PHE A 58 -8.11 -1.02 -3.93
C PHE A 58 -8.73 0.33 -3.59
N GLY A 59 -8.87 1.16 -4.61
CA GLY A 59 -9.38 2.53 -4.51
C GLY A 59 -10.37 2.83 -5.62
N GLY A 60 -11.32 3.71 -5.32
CA GLY A 60 -12.43 4.02 -6.20
C GLY A 60 -12.77 5.49 -6.25
N SER A 61 -13.95 5.78 -6.80
CA SER A 61 -14.43 7.16 -7.01
C SER A 61 -14.60 7.97 -5.73
N ASP A 62 -14.78 7.31 -4.58
CA ASP A 62 -15.01 7.93 -3.28
C ASP A 62 -13.72 8.41 -2.58
N GLY A 63 -12.56 8.23 -3.22
CA GLY A 63 -11.27 8.70 -2.72
C GLY A 63 -10.67 7.85 -1.59
N ALA A 64 -11.40 6.85 -1.08
CA ALA A 64 -10.90 6.02 -0.01
C ALA A 64 -10.22 4.74 -0.54
N VAL A 65 -9.16 4.31 0.13
CA VAL A 65 -8.43 3.07 -0.19
C VAL A 65 -8.78 2.02 0.85
N ARG A 66 -9.14 0.82 0.41
CA ARG A 66 -9.40 -0.31 1.30
C ARG A 66 -8.24 -1.27 1.25
N LEU A 67 -7.87 -1.77 2.42
CA LEU A 67 -6.83 -2.79 2.57
C LEU A 67 -7.47 -4.12 2.93
N TRP A 68 -6.92 -5.18 2.34
CA TRP A 68 -7.32 -6.56 2.61
C TRP A 68 -6.07 -7.39 2.86
N ASP A 69 -6.15 -8.27 3.84
CA ASP A 69 -5.17 -9.32 4.06
C ASP A 69 -5.59 -10.52 3.21
N ILE A 70 -4.70 -10.89 2.29
CA ILE A 70 -4.85 -12.02 1.37
C ILE A 70 -3.80 -13.10 1.63
N SER A 71 -3.16 -13.10 2.81
CA SER A 71 -2.19 -14.13 3.21
C SER A 71 -2.82 -15.52 3.18
N ASN A 72 -4.12 -15.61 3.43
CA ASN A 72 -4.96 -16.72 3.00
C ASN A 72 -5.78 -16.27 1.78
N ARG A 73 -5.38 -16.71 0.58
CA ARG A 73 -6.02 -16.34 -0.69
C ARG A 73 -7.46 -16.86 -0.85
N GLU A 74 -7.84 -17.90 -0.12
CA GLU A 74 -9.20 -18.45 -0.13
C GLU A 74 -10.11 -17.75 0.89
N ALA A 75 -9.53 -17.10 1.89
CA ALA A 75 -10.25 -16.30 2.87
C ALA A 75 -9.66 -14.89 3.04
N PRO A 76 -9.75 -14.03 2.00
CA PRO A 76 -9.42 -12.62 2.14
C PRO A 76 -10.22 -11.97 3.26
N ARG A 77 -9.57 -11.12 4.06
CA ARG A 77 -10.24 -10.36 5.12
C ARG A 77 -9.97 -8.86 5.01
N PRO A 78 -10.97 -7.99 5.23
CA PRO A 78 -10.75 -6.55 5.26
C PRO A 78 -9.87 -6.18 6.47
N LEU A 79 -9.06 -5.13 6.31
CA LEU A 79 -8.20 -4.58 7.35
C LEU A 79 -8.65 -3.17 7.71
N GLY A 80 -9.10 -3.02 8.95
CA GLY A 80 -9.44 -1.72 9.55
C GLY A 80 -10.47 -0.92 8.76
N ASP A 81 -10.50 0.38 9.04
CA ASP A 81 -11.29 1.35 8.28
C ASP A 81 -10.57 1.75 6.97
N PRO A 82 -11.32 2.22 5.96
CA PRO A 82 -10.71 2.73 4.73
C PRO A 82 -9.71 3.87 5.03
N LEU A 83 -8.60 3.90 4.28
CA LEU A 83 -7.65 5.00 4.28
C LEU A 83 -8.32 6.20 3.63
N THR A 84 -8.60 7.24 4.41
CA THR A 84 -9.26 8.47 3.97
C THR A 84 -8.27 9.63 3.89
N GLY A 85 -8.58 10.63 3.07
CA GLY A 85 -7.76 11.84 2.93
C GLY A 85 -7.55 12.28 1.49
N ALA A 86 -7.73 11.38 0.51
CA ALA A 86 -7.89 11.80 -0.88
C ALA A 86 -9.23 12.50 -1.04
N THR A 87 -9.22 13.69 -1.66
CA THR A 87 -10.42 14.51 -1.82
C THR A 87 -11.15 14.23 -3.14
N ALA A 88 -10.58 13.35 -3.96
CA ALA A 88 -11.12 12.95 -5.25
C ALA A 88 -10.78 11.48 -5.53
N SER A 89 -11.28 10.96 -6.67
CA SER A 89 -11.13 9.56 -7.07
C SER A 89 -9.67 9.10 -7.04
N VAL A 90 -9.44 7.92 -6.47
CA VAL A 90 -8.15 7.23 -6.57
C VAL A 90 -8.03 6.66 -7.98
N TYR A 91 -6.90 6.87 -8.65
CA TYR A 91 -6.66 6.33 -9.99
C TYR A 91 -5.50 5.34 -10.05
N SER A 92 -4.55 5.44 -9.14
CA SER A 92 -3.42 4.50 -9.11
C SER A 92 -2.98 4.19 -7.69
N LEU A 93 -2.51 2.95 -7.51
CA LEU A 93 -1.98 2.43 -6.26
C LEU A 93 -0.68 1.69 -6.56
N ALA A 94 0.34 1.89 -5.74
CA ALA A 94 1.58 1.14 -5.84
C ALA A 94 2.14 0.83 -4.44
N PHE A 95 2.42 -0.44 -4.19
CA PHE A 95 3.17 -0.85 -3.00
C PHE A 95 4.66 -0.66 -3.25
N GLY A 96 5.32 0.01 -2.32
CA GLY A 96 6.76 0.15 -2.22
C GLY A 96 7.37 -0.81 -1.21
N PRO A 97 8.69 -0.69 -0.96
CA PRO A 97 9.36 -1.45 0.09
C PRO A 97 8.79 -1.13 1.48
N ASP A 98 8.99 -2.06 2.41
CA ASP A 98 8.68 -1.92 3.84
C ASP A 98 7.24 -1.48 4.19
N GLY A 99 6.27 -1.81 3.34
CA GLY A 99 4.87 -1.50 3.58
C GLY A 99 4.51 -0.04 3.30
N ILE A 100 5.26 0.66 2.44
CA ILE A 100 4.81 1.94 1.90
C ILE A 100 3.74 1.69 0.82
N LEU A 101 2.64 2.44 0.85
CA LEU A 101 1.64 2.47 -0.20
C LEU A 101 1.53 3.89 -0.76
N ALA A 102 1.76 4.05 -2.05
CA ALA A 102 1.53 5.29 -2.78
C ALA A 102 0.13 5.29 -3.42
N VAL A 103 -0.58 6.41 -3.26
CA VAL A 103 -1.94 6.63 -3.74
C VAL A 103 -1.97 7.86 -4.63
N GLY A 104 -2.14 7.66 -5.94
CA GLY A 104 -2.36 8.73 -6.91
C GLY A 104 -3.84 9.02 -7.08
N ALA A 105 -4.23 10.29 -6.96
CA ALA A 105 -5.64 10.71 -7.02
C ALA A 105 -5.89 11.82 -8.05
N ASN A 106 -7.17 11.99 -8.40
CA ASN A 106 -7.68 13.04 -9.29
C ASN A 106 -7.47 14.46 -8.72
N ASP A 107 -7.21 14.60 -7.41
CA ASP A 107 -6.89 15.90 -6.81
C ASP A 107 -5.46 16.39 -7.12
N GLY A 108 -4.72 15.69 -7.98
CA GLY A 108 -3.38 16.06 -8.41
C GLY A 108 -2.28 15.74 -7.40
N THR A 109 -2.58 14.97 -6.38
CA THR A 109 -1.62 14.65 -5.33
C THR A 109 -1.31 13.16 -5.26
N VAL A 110 -0.11 12.86 -4.77
CA VAL A 110 0.27 11.54 -4.29
C VAL A 110 0.24 11.55 -2.77
N ARG A 111 -0.45 10.59 -2.17
CA ARG A 111 -0.43 10.35 -0.72
C ARG A 111 0.35 9.09 -0.43
N LEU A 112 1.16 9.14 0.62
CA LEU A 112 1.94 8.01 1.10
C LEU A 112 1.33 7.50 2.40
N TRP A 113 1.24 6.18 2.51
CA TRP A 113 0.77 5.49 3.70
C TRP A 113 1.80 4.47 4.14
N ASP A 114 1.99 4.38 5.44
CA ASP A 114 2.65 3.26 6.08
C ASP A 114 1.59 2.24 6.46
N VAL A 115 1.67 1.08 5.82
CA VAL A 115 0.79 -0.08 6.03
C VAL A 115 1.59 -1.30 6.50
N SER A 116 2.78 -1.05 7.05
CA SER A 116 3.64 -2.10 7.63
C SER A 116 3.00 -2.74 8.87
N ASP A 117 2.29 -1.95 9.68
CA ASP A 117 1.32 -2.43 10.66
C ASP A 117 -0.06 -2.53 10.01
N ARG A 118 -0.50 -3.77 9.77
CA ARG A 118 -1.81 -4.07 9.16
C ARG A 118 -2.99 -3.60 10.01
N GLY A 119 -2.81 -3.44 11.33
CA GLY A 119 -3.85 -3.00 12.25
C GLY A 119 -3.90 -1.49 12.45
N ALA A 120 -2.83 -0.77 12.09
CA ALA A 120 -2.74 0.68 12.26
C ALA A 120 -2.08 1.39 11.06
N PRO A 121 -2.70 1.36 9.85
CA PRO A 121 -2.26 2.18 8.74
C PRO A 121 -2.19 3.67 9.12
N ARG A 122 -1.15 4.37 8.67
CA ARG A 122 -0.98 5.81 8.97
C ARG A 122 -0.46 6.61 7.77
N PRO A 123 -0.86 7.88 7.61
CA PRO A 123 -0.31 8.74 6.57
C PRO A 123 1.15 9.07 6.84
N LEU A 124 1.94 9.17 5.79
CA LEU A 124 3.36 9.56 5.81
C LEU A 124 3.51 10.99 5.30
N GLY A 125 3.31 11.95 6.21
CA GLY A 125 3.40 13.38 5.90
C GLY A 125 2.21 13.93 5.13
N ASP A 126 2.39 15.12 4.59
CA ASP A 126 1.38 15.83 3.80
C ASP A 126 1.30 15.28 2.36
N PRO A 127 0.16 15.45 1.66
CA PRO A 127 0.04 15.08 0.25
C PRO A 127 1.09 15.79 -0.62
N ILE A 128 1.75 15.03 -1.49
CA ILE A 128 2.75 15.55 -2.42
C ILE A 128 2.03 16.08 -3.64
N ALA A 129 2.13 17.39 -3.88
CA ALA A 129 1.65 18.00 -5.12
C ALA A 129 2.46 17.45 -6.29
N SER A 130 1.81 16.63 -7.11
CA SER A 130 2.43 15.96 -8.25
C SER A 130 2.17 16.70 -9.55
N VAL A 131 1.51 17.85 -9.51
CA VAL A 131 1.15 18.66 -10.68
C VAL A 131 1.20 20.16 -10.34
N THR A 132 1.43 21.00 -11.34
CA THR A 132 1.57 22.45 -11.18
C THR A 132 0.26 23.21 -11.21
N ASN A 133 -0.84 22.56 -11.62
CA ASN A 133 -2.17 23.16 -11.66
C ASN A 133 -3.18 22.28 -10.90
N SER A 134 -4.17 22.90 -10.28
CA SER A 134 -5.18 22.25 -9.44
C SER A 134 -6.23 21.43 -10.22
N ARG A 135 -6.01 21.14 -11.50
CA ARG A 135 -6.97 20.46 -12.39
C ARG A 135 -6.37 19.27 -13.15
N THR A 136 -5.25 18.73 -12.70
CA THR A 136 -4.59 17.61 -13.37
C THR A 136 -4.52 16.43 -12.44
N SER A 137 -4.96 15.28 -12.91
CA SER A 137 -5.04 14.04 -12.14
C SER A 137 -3.66 13.39 -12.05
N VAL A 138 -3.40 12.66 -10.95
CA VAL A 138 -2.33 11.65 -10.93
C VAL A 138 -2.93 10.34 -11.42
N ASN A 139 -2.62 9.96 -12.66
CA ASN A 139 -3.20 8.79 -13.32
C ASN A 139 -2.41 7.51 -13.05
N SER A 140 -1.11 7.63 -12.77
CA SER A 140 -0.24 6.49 -12.55
C SER A 140 0.79 6.82 -11.48
N VAL A 141 1.03 5.86 -10.60
CA VAL A 141 2.14 5.87 -9.63
C VAL A 141 2.90 4.55 -9.72
N ALA A 142 4.22 4.62 -9.55
CA ALA A 142 5.09 3.45 -9.43
C ALA A 142 6.11 3.72 -8.32
N VAL A 143 6.43 2.69 -7.54
CA VAL A 143 7.48 2.76 -6.51
C VAL A 143 8.49 1.67 -6.80
N ALA A 144 9.75 2.07 -6.98
CA ALA A 144 10.86 1.15 -7.18
C ALA A 144 11.35 0.57 -5.84
N PRO A 145 12.04 -0.59 -5.86
CA PRO A 145 12.55 -1.24 -4.63
C PRO A 145 13.54 -0.41 -3.82
N ASP A 146 14.24 0.53 -4.45
CA ASP A 146 15.18 1.47 -3.83
C ASP A 146 14.50 2.71 -3.22
N GLY A 147 13.16 2.81 -3.33
CA GLY A 147 12.40 3.94 -2.82
C GLY A 147 12.26 5.09 -3.80
N LEU A 148 12.54 4.91 -5.09
CA LEU A 148 12.21 5.91 -6.10
C LEU A 148 10.70 5.86 -6.42
N LEU A 149 9.97 6.93 -6.08
CA LEU A 149 8.57 7.13 -6.44
C LEU A 149 8.49 7.91 -7.76
N ALA A 150 7.70 7.43 -8.71
CA ALA A 150 7.34 8.14 -9.92
C ALA A 150 5.82 8.33 -10.01
N ALA A 151 5.38 9.51 -10.44
CA ALA A 151 3.97 9.81 -10.69
C ALA A 151 3.79 10.51 -12.03
N GLY A 152 2.83 10.03 -12.83
CA GLY A 152 2.45 10.59 -14.11
C GLY A 152 1.02 11.13 -14.07
N GLY A 153 0.80 12.31 -14.64
CA GLY A 153 -0.50 12.98 -14.63
C GLY A 153 -0.96 13.51 -15.98
N ASP A 154 -2.15 14.13 -15.97
CA ASP A 154 -2.79 14.71 -17.17
C ASP A 154 -1.98 15.83 -17.82
N ASP A 155 -1.02 16.43 -17.11
CA ASP A 155 -0.13 17.46 -17.65
C ASP A 155 0.96 16.91 -18.58
N GLY A 156 0.97 15.60 -18.81
CA GLY A 156 1.91 14.93 -19.70
C GLY A 156 3.33 14.81 -19.12
N THR A 157 3.50 15.10 -17.83
CA THR A 157 4.80 15.02 -17.17
C THR A 157 4.87 13.85 -16.19
N VAL A 158 6.08 13.31 -16.02
CA VAL A 158 6.41 12.37 -14.95
C VAL A 158 7.29 13.10 -13.95
N ARG A 159 6.89 13.06 -12.68
CA ARG A 159 7.65 13.61 -11.56
C ARG A 159 8.13 12.48 -10.68
N MET A 160 9.29 12.68 -10.07
CA MET A 160 9.98 11.63 -9.32
C MET A 160 10.49 12.18 -7.99
N TRP A 161 10.40 11.36 -6.95
CA TRP A 161 10.83 11.68 -5.61
C TRP A 161 11.58 10.49 -5.00
N ASP A 162 12.64 10.78 -4.27
CA ASP A 162 13.29 9.80 -3.41
C ASP A 162 12.49 9.70 -2.09
N ILE A 163 11.87 8.55 -1.87
CA ILE A 163 11.21 8.19 -0.61
C ILE A 163 11.97 7.07 0.14
N GLY A 164 13.14 6.65 -0.37
CA GLY A 164 14.03 5.68 0.27
C GLY A 164 14.59 6.18 1.59
N VAL A 165 14.67 7.51 1.77
CA VAL A 165 15.02 8.12 3.06
C VAL A 165 14.10 7.66 4.20
N LEU A 166 12.81 7.40 3.93
CA LEU A 166 11.87 6.93 4.96
C LEU A 166 12.26 5.53 5.46
N GLN A 167 12.65 4.65 4.53
CA GLN A 167 13.17 3.32 4.84
C GLN A 167 14.49 3.40 5.61
N TYR A 168 15.42 4.27 5.18
CA TYR A 168 16.69 4.47 5.86
C TYR A 168 16.48 4.91 7.32
N LEU A 169 15.65 5.92 7.56
CA LEU A 169 15.39 6.45 8.90
C LEU A 169 14.73 5.41 9.82
N ARG A 170 13.78 4.63 9.28
CA ARG A 170 13.16 3.49 9.97
C ARG A 170 14.21 2.46 10.42
N ASN A 171 15.05 2.01 9.50
CA ASN A 171 16.07 1.01 9.79
C ASN A 171 17.12 1.54 10.79
N ALA A 172 17.51 2.81 10.67
CA ALA A 172 18.42 3.47 11.60
C ALA A 172 17.84 3.53 13.02
N ALA A 173 16.56 3.86 13.19
CA ALA A 173 15.89 3.89 14.49
C ALA A 173 15.91 2.51 15.18
N VAL A 174 15.60 1.44 14.43
CA VAL A 174 15.67 0.06 14.94
C VAL A 174 17.10 -0.30 15.35
N GLN A 175 18.09 0.01 14.50
CA GLN A 175 19.50 -0.25 14.79
C GLN A 175 19.97 0.46 16.07
N VAL A 176 19.65 1.74 16.24
CA VAL A 176 20.03 2.50 17.43
C VAL A 176 19.38 1.92 18.69
N ALA A 177 18.09 1.56 18.63
CA ALA A 177 17.39 0.94 19.77
C ALA A 177 18.05 -0.40 20.17
N CYS A 178 18.35 -1.24 19.19
CA CYS A 178 19.04 -2.52 19.37
C CYS A 178 20.45 -2.36 19.94
N GLN A 179 21.25 -1.43 19.39
CA GLN A 179 22.60 -1.15 19.87
C GLN A 179 22.59 -0.63 21.31
N ARG A 180 21.64 0.23 21.67
CA ARG A 180 21.49 0.77 23.04
C ARG A 180 21.07 -0.30 24.04
N ALA A 181 20.23 -1.24 23.64
CA ALA A 181 19.84 -2.36 24.49
C ALA A 181 20.94 -3.42 24.63
N GLY A 182 21.85 -3.53 23.66
CA GLY A 182 22.93 -4.52 23.63
C GLY A 182 22.45 -5.96 23.41
N ARG A 183 21.17 -6.16 23.07
CA ARG A 183 20.52 -7.44 22.82
C ARG A 183 19.26 -7.26 21.95
N GLY A 184 18.64 -8.37 21.54
CA GLY A 184 17.29 -8.36 20.99
C GLY A 184 16.29 -7.73 21.97
N LEU A 185 15.37 -6.92 21.43
CA LEU A 185 14.27 -6.32 22.20
C LEU A 185 13.11 -7.32 22.29
N ASP A 186 12.52 -7.45 23.48
CA ASP A 186 11.27 -8.20 23.62
C ASP A 186 10.08 -7.42 23.04
N LYS A 187 8.90 -8.04 22.99
CA LYS A 187 7.70 -7.42 22.40
C LYS A 187 7.24 -6.17 23.15
N GLN A 188 7.45 -6.11 24.46
CA GLN A 188 7.04 -4.97 25.28
C GLN A 188 7.99 -3.80 25.05
N GLU A 189 9.30 -4.05 25.04
CA GLU A 189 10.33 -3.06 24.73
C GLU A 189 10.19 -2.52 23.31
N TRP A 190 9.92 -3.40 22.34
CA TRP A 190 9.69 -3.00 20.95
C TRP A 190 8.48 -2.08 20.84
N THR A 191 7.35 -2.45 21.44
CA THR A 191 6.14 -1.62 21.45
C THR A 191 6.40 -0.27 22.12
N ARG A 192 7.28 -0.22 23.12
CA ARG A 192 7.61 1.03 23.84
C ARG A 192 8.52 1.96 23.05
N TYR A 193 9.56 1.44 22.40
CA TYR A 193 10.60 2.25 21.76
C TYR A 193 10.45 2.39 20.25
N LEU A 194 9.76 1.43 19.63
CA LEU A 194 9.60 1.27 18.19
C LEU A 194 8.12 1.02 17.87
N ALA A 195 7.22 1.76 18.53
CA ALA A 195 5.77 1.56 18.46
C ALA A 195 5.20 1.58 17.03
N THR A 196 5.88 2.28 16.13
CA THR A 196 5.49 2.44 14.72
C THR A 196 6.13 1.42 13.79
N GLU A 197 6.92 0.49 14.33
CA GLU A 197 7.68 -0.49 13.55
C GLU A 197 7.15 -1.91 13.78
N PRO A 198 7.05 -2.74 12.73
CA PRO A 198 6.64 -4.13 12.88
C PRO A 198 7.58 -4.88 13.82
N TYR A 199 7.03 -5.61 14.80
CA TYR A 199 7.83 -6.38 15.75
C TYR A 199 8.74 -7.38 15.04
N ARG A 200 10.03 -7.37 15.40
CA ARG A 200 11.01 -8.39 15.00
C ARG A 200 11.57 -9.06 16.24
N ASN A 201 11.65 -10.39 16.23
CA ASN A 201 12.23 -11.18 17.32
C ASN A 201 13.77 -11.14 17.34
N THR A 202 14.40 -10.58 16.30
CA THR A 202 15.85 -10.40 16.20
C THR A 202 16.18 -8.98 15.74
N CYS A 203 17.22 -8.39 16.32
CA CYS A 203 17.77 -7.15 15.82
C CYS A 203 18.43 -7.37 14.44
N PRO A 204 18.26 -6.43 13.49
CA PRO A 204 18.94 -6.52 12.21
C PRO A 204 20.47 -6.48 12.43
N ALA A 205 21.21 -7.33 11.70
CA ALA A 205 22.67 -7.30 11.74
C ALA A 205 23.15 -5.89 11.37
N SER A 206 24.15 -5.38 12.07
CA SER A 206 24.77 -4.10 11.71
C SER A 206 25.32 -4.23 10.29
N ALA A 207 24.86 -3.39 9.37
CA ALA A 207 25.50 -3.29 8.06
C ALA A 207 26.94 -2.83 8.31
N GLN A 208 27.91 -3.68 7.95
CA GLN A 208 29.34 -3.34 7.96
C GLN A 208 29.67 -2.43 6.79
#